data_AF-A0A935VRU5-F1
#
_entry.id   AF-A0A935VRU5-F1
#
_cell.length_a   1.000
_cell.length_b   1.000
_cell.length_c   1.000
_cell.angle_alpha   90.00
_cell.angle_beta   90.00
_cell.angle_gamma   90.00
#
_symmetry.space_group_name_H-M   'P 1'
#
loop_
_entity.id
_entity.type
_entity.pdbx_description
1 polymer ?
#
loop_
_entity_poly.entity_id
_entity_poly.type
_entity_poly.pdbx_seq_one_letter_code
_entity_poly.pdbx_strand_id
1 'polypeptide(L)'
;MLRKIPFAVILLISLTACKSKTAFNYSQDFVKKEQSFMPDVLSTETKVAKYVAKEQYDSIAVAGERMEKMIDAKLQEIKNQPAPDVKEGENFKAAGVKYFSYMKSIYTSYKKIGNAKTPQERNDEMNKLKQLTYQRVSVLQNMQSAQRQYAKANGFRLENN
;
A
#
# COMPACT_ATOMS: atom_id res chain seq x y z
N MET A 1 21.06 11.17 0.02
CA MET A 1 20.73 10.32 -1.15
C MET A 1 19.64 9.33 -0.75
N LEU A 2 18.37 9.61 -1.06
CA LEU A 2 17.34 8.57 -0.97
C LEU A 2 17.68 7.50 -2.03
N ARG A 3 18.16 6.33 -1.58
CA ARG A 3 18.25 5.15 -2.44
C ARG A 3 16.87 4.97 -3.07
N LYS A 4 16.83 4.75 -4.40
CA LYS A 4 15.62 4.38 -5.14
C LYS A 4 14.91 3.33 -4.32
N ILE A 5 13.76 3.65 -3.71
CA ILE A 5 12.97 2.69 -2.94
C ILE A 5 12.32 1.84 -4.03
N PRO A 6 12.82 0.61 -4.29
CA PRO A 6 12.14 -0.22 -5.26
C PRO A 6 10.87 -0.64 -4.56
N PHE A 7 9.73 -0.01 -4.84
CA PHE A 7 8.43 -0.62 -4.59
C PHE A 7 8.37 -1.89 -5.45
N ALA A 8 9.11 -2.93 -5.04
CA ALA A 8 8.92 -4.29 -5.47
C ALA A 8 7.41 -4.51 -5.45
N VAL A 9 6.88 -4.63 -6.66
CA VAL A 9 5.50 -4.96 -6.96
C VAL A 9 5.25 -6.27 -6.26
N ILE A 10 4.65 -6.20 -5.07
CA ILE A 10 4.15 -7.40 -4.42
C ILE A 10 2.74 -7.54 -4.96
N LEU A 11 2.65 -8.26 -6.07
CA LEU A 11 1.38 -8.78 -6.54
C LEU A 11 0.73 -9.50 -5.36
N LEU A 12 -0.40 -8.98 -4.88
CA LEU A 12 -1.42 -9.88 -4.39
C LEU A 12 -1.62 -10.93 -5.49
N ILE A 13 -1.29 -12.15 -5.14
CA ILE A 13 -1.24 -13.26 -6.07
C ILE A 13 -2.66 -13.54 -6.60
N SER A 14 -2.80 -13.74 -7.91
CA SER A 14 -4.05 -14.21 -8.52
C SER A 14 -4.40 -15.58 -7.95
N LEU A 15 -5.67 -15.81 -7.71
CA LEU A 15 -6.15 -17.04 -7.11
C LEU A 15 -6.78 -17.93 -8.18
N THR A 16 -6.84 -19.25 -7.94
CA THR A 16 -7.76 -20.17 -8.63
C THR A 16 -8.79 -20.77 -7.66
N ALA A 17 -10.08 -20.65 -7.98
CA ALA A 17 -11.16 -21.11 -7.12
C ALA A 17 -11.35 -22.63 -7.23
N CYS A 18 -11.33 -23.34 -6.10
CA CYS A 18 -11.72 -24.75 -6.05
C CYS A 18 -12.89 -25.04 -5.10
N LYS A 19 -13.22 -24.14 -4.13
CA LYS A 19 -14.28 -24.39 -3.13
C LYS A 19 -15.19 -23.20 -2.81
N SER A 20 -14.65 -22.03 -2.44
CA SER A 20 -15.48 -20.85 -2.06
C SER A 20 -15.35 -19.71 -3.06
N LYS A 21 -16.37 -19.51 -3.90
CA LYS A 21 -16.45 -18.39 -4.85
C LYS A 21 -16.51 -17.04 -4.13
N THR A 22 -17.20 -16.96 -3.01
CA THR A 22 -17.29 -15.73 -2.20
C THR A 22 -15.93 -15.32 -1.64
N ALA A 23 -15.21 -16.26 -1.02
CA ALA A 23 -13.91 -15.95 -0.44
C ALA A 23 -12.88 -15.58 -1.52
N PHE A 24 -12.90 -16.32 -2.63
CA PHE A 24 -12.11 -16.01 -3.80
C PHE A 24 -12.36 -14.59 -4.34
N ASN A 25 -13.62 -14.25 -4.59
CA ASN A 25 -14.00 -12.94 -5.13
C ASN A 25 -13.58 -11.82 -4.17
N TYR A 26 -13.76 -12.02 -2.87
CA TYR A 26 -13.34 -11.06 -1.86
C TYR A 26 -11.83 -10.81 -1.93
N SER A 27 -10.99 -11.85 -1.98
CA SER A 27 -9.55 -11.66 -2.11
C SER A 27 -9.13 -11.04 -3.45
N GLN A 28 -9.78 -11.42 -4.55
CA GLN A 28 -9.55 -10.82 -5.86
C GLN A 28 -9.93 -9.35 -5.92
N ASP A 29 -10.98 -8.94 -5.21
CA ASP A 29 -11.34 -7.53 -5.10
C ASP A 29 -10.28 -6.70 -4.38
N PHE A 30 -9.57 -7.27 -3.38
CA PHE A 30 -8.40 -6.61 -2.79
C PHE A 30 -7.26 -6.47 -3.79
N VAL A 31 -6.96 -7.53 -4.55
CA VAL A 31 -5.94 -7.53 -5.60
C VAL A 31 -6.23 -6.44 -6.62
N LYS A 32 -7.47 -6.38 -7.13
CA LYS A 32 -7.91 -5.37 -8.09
C LYS A 32 -7.82 -3.96 -7.51
N LYS A 33 -8.23 -3.76 -6.25
CA LYS A 33 -8.11 -2.46 -5.59
C LYS A 33 -6.65 -2.01 -5.57
N GLU A 34 -5.72 -2.85 -5.13
CA GLU A 34 -4.28 -2.57 -5.16
C GLU A 34 -3.80 -2.24 -6.58
N GLN A 35 -4.04 -3.14 -7.53
CA GLN A 35 -3.59 -2.99 -8.91
C GLN A 35 -4.12 -1.71 -9.57
N SER A 36 -5.32 -1.25 -9.19
CA SER A 36 -5.97 -0.07 -9.79
C SER A 36 -5.20 1.23 -9.60
N PHE A 37 -4.35 1.35 -8.58
CA PHE A 37 -3.54 2.57 -8.34
C PHE A 37 -2.02 2.30 -8.36
N MET A 38 -1.58 1.07 -8.63
CA MET A 38 -0.15 0.76 -8.74
C MET A 38 0.58 1.53 -9.85
N PRO A 39 0.00 1.75 -11.06
CA PRO A 39 0.63 2.60 -12.06
C PRO A 39 0.88 4.03 -11.57
N ASP A 40 -0.07 4.62 -10.84
CA ASP A 40 0.07 5.95 -10.24
C ASP A 40 1.13 5.97 -9.12
N VAL A 41 1.23 4.92 -8.30
CA VAL A 41 2.31 4.72 -7.32
C VAL A 41 3.66 4.78 -8.03
N LEU A 42 3.90 3.92 -9.02
CA LEU A 42 5.19 3.83 -9.73
C LEU A 42 5.56 5.15 -10.42
N SER A 43 4.58 5.79 -11.07
CA SER A 43 4.73 7.11 -11.68
C SER A 43 5.08 8.18 -10.65
N THR A 44 4.40 8.18 -9.50
CA THR A 44 4.64 9.14 -8.41
C THR A 44 6.00 8.96 -7.79
N GLU A 45 6.43 7.75 -7.46
CA GLU A 45 7.76 7.47 -6.92
C GLU A 45 8.87 7.97 -7.86
N THR A 46 8.70 7.73 -9.16
CA THR A 46 9.63 8.21 -10.19
C THR A 46 9.70 9.74 -10.23
N LYS A 47 8.56 10.42 -10.12
CA LYS A 47 8.48 11.89 -10.10
C LYS A 47 9.07 12.47 -8.82
N VAL A 48 8.69 11.93 -7.66
CA VAL A 48 9.19 12.36 -6.35
C VAL A 48 10.70 12.23 -6.27
N ALA A 49 11.29 11.15 -6.78
CA ALA A 49 12.75 11.00 -6.83
C ALA A 49 13.42 12.13 -7.65
N LYS A 50 12.82 12.52 -8.78
CA LYS A 50 13.32 13.64 -9.60
C LYS A 50 13.15 14.99 -8.89
N TYR A 51 12.01 15.20 -8.23
CA TYR A 51 11.74 16.44 -7.50
C TYR A 51 12.67 16.61 -6.30
N VAL A 52 12.96 15.53 -5.56
CA VAL A 52 13.94 15.53 -4.47
C VAL A 52 15.32 15.92 -4.98
N ALA A 53 15.76 15.36 -6.12
CA ALA A 53 17.07 15.68 -6.70
C ALA A 53 17.21 17.14 -7.15
N LYS A 54 16.08 17.84 -7.37
CA LYS A 54 16.02 19.24 -7.81
C LYS A 54 15.49 20.18 -6.72
N GLU A 55 15.31 19.67 -5.50
CA GLU A 55 14.75 20.42 -4.37
C GLU A 55 13.38 21.07 -4.65
N GLN A 56 12.57 20.46 -5.52
CA GLN A 56 11.24 20.96 -5.90
C GLN A 56 10.18 20.55 -4.86
N TYR A 57 10.25 21.13 -3.67
CA TYR A 57 9.42 20.74 -2.51
C TYR A 57 7.92 20.88 -2.75
N ASP A 58 7.46 21.96 -3.40
CA ASP A 58 6.05 22.13 -3.75
C ASP A 58 5.54 21.00 -4.65
N SER A 59 6.37 20.54 -5.58
CA SER A 59 6.03 19.41 -6.46
C SER A 59 5.97 18.08 -5.70
N ILE A 60 6.80 17.90 -4.66
CA ILE A 60 6.71 16.75 -3.75
C ILE A 60 5.41 16.81 -2.96
N ALA A 61 5.02 18.00 -2.47
CA ALA A 61 3.79 18.20 -1.70
C ALA A 61 2.56 17.79 -2.51
N VAL A 62 2.44 18.33 -3.73
CA VAL A 62 1.32 18.06 -4.65
C VAL A 62 1.25 16.58 -5.02
N ALA A 63 2.39 15.96 -5.33
CA ALA A 63 2.45 14.54 -5.67
C ALA A 63 2.05 13.65 -4.47
N GLY A 64 2.56 13.97 -3.28
CA GLY A 64 2.20 13.28 -2.03
C GLY A 64 0.72 13.40 -1.72
N GLU A 65 0.14 14.60 -1.81
CA GLU A 65 -1.28 14.83 -1.54
C GLU A 65 -2.20 14.05 -2.49
N ARG A 66 -1.90 14.06 -3.80
CA ARG A 66 -2.68 13.30 -4.79
C ARG A 66 -2.72 11.82 -4.43
N MET A 67 -1.55 11.22 -4.18
CA MET A 67 -1.49 9.79 -3.87
C MET A 67 -2.09 9.44 -2.52
N GLU A 68 -1.89 10.29 -1.50
CA GLU A 68 -2.52 10.12 -0.19
C GLU A 68 -4.05 10.07 -0.33
N LYS A 69 -4.65 10.97 -1.11
CA LYS A 69 -6.10 10.99 -1.38
C LYS A 69 -6.57 9.73 -2.11
N MET A 70 -5.85 9.29 -3.13
CA MET A 70 -6.19 8.07 -3.88
C MET A 70 -6.15 6.82 -3.00
N ILE A 71 -5.11 6.67 -2.18
CA ILE A 71 -4.98 5.53 -1.27
C ILE A 71 -6.00 5.62 -0.14
N ASP A 72 -6.28 6.81 0.39
CA ASP A 72 -7.30 6.99 1.41
C ASP A 72 -8.68 6.58 0.90
N ALA A 73 -9.06 6.95 -0.32
CA ALA A 73 -10.30 6.51 -0.93
C ALA A 73 -10.40 4.97 -0.96
N LYS A 74 -9.34 4.28 -1.39
CA LYS A 74 -9.30 2.80 -1.40
C LYS A 74 -9.30 2.19 0.00
N LEU A 75 -8.63 2.83 0.96
CA LEU A 75 -8.67 2.43 2.36
C LEU A 75 -10.08 2.53 2.94
N GLN A 76 -10.83 3.60 2.62
CA GLN A 76 -12.21 3.74 3.06
C GLN A 76 -13.13 2.69 2.40
N GLU A 77 -12.97 2.41 1.10
CA GLU A 77 -13.68 1.31 0.42
C GLU A 77 -13.47 -0.02 1.17
N ILE A 78 -12.23 -0.34 1.55
CA ILE A 78 -11.88 -1.56 2.28
C ILE A 78 -12.49 -1.58 3.69
N LYS A 79 -12.41 -0.46 4.44
CA LYS A 79 -12.96 -0.38 5.80
C LYS A 79 -14.47 -0.56 5.82
N ASN A 80 -15.15 0.06 4.86
CA ASN A 80 -16.61 0.07 4.77
C ASN A 80 -17.19 -1.22 4.15
N GLN A 81 -16.39 -1.96 3.38
CA GLN A 81 -16.79 -3.27 2.88
C GLN A 81 -16.77 -4.30 4.04
N PRO A 82 -17.89 -4.91 4.44
CA PRO A 82 -17.89 -5.95 5.46
C PRO A 82 -17.08 -7.17 4.99
N ALA A 83 -16.40 -7.85 5.91
CA ALA A 83 -15.81 -9.13 5.56
C ALA A 83 -16.93 -10.16 5.31
N PRO A 84 -16.78 -11.05 4.32
CA PRO A 84 -17.74 -12.14 4.14
C PRO A 84 -17.65 -13.12 5.30
N ASP A 85 -18.77 -13.78 5.61
CA ASP A 85 -18.83 -14.87 6.60
C ASP A 85 -18.15 -16.13 6.06
N VAL A 86 -16.83 -16.11 6.07
CA VAL A 86 -15.94 -17.19 5.66
C VAL A 86 -14.72 -17.20 6.57
N LYS A 87 -14.01 -18.33 6.60
CA LYS A 87 -12.86 -18.50 7.49
C LYS A 87 -11.80 -17.42 7.20
N GLU A 88 -11.23 -16.85 8.25
CA GLU A 88 -10.19 -15.81 8.18
C GLU A 88 -10.60 -14.49 7.47
N GLY A 89 -11.90 -14.25 7.20
CA GLY A 89 -12.37 -13.05 6.47
C GLY A 89 -11.99 -11.74 7.15
N GLU A 90 -12.26 -11.61 8.45
CA GLU A 90 -11.92 -10.42 9.23
C GLU A 90 -10.40 -10.24 9.39
N ASN A 91 -9.66 -11.33 9.60
CA ASN A 91 -8.20 -11.28 9.70
C ASN A 91 -7.56 -10.79 8.39
N PHE A 92 -8.07 -11.28 7.24
CA PHE A 92 -7.63 -10.82 5.93
C PHE A 92 -7.96 -9.34 5.70
N LYS A 93 -9.18 -8.91 6.05
CA LYS A 93 -9.58 -7.49 6.00
C LYS A 93 -8.66 -6.61 6.84
N ALA A 94 -8.40 -7.00 8.09
CA ALA A 94 -7.55 -6.24 9.01
C ALA A 94 -6.12 -6.09 8.47
N ALA A 95 -5.55 -7.14 7.89
CA ALA A 95 -4.25 -7.09 7.23
C ALA A 95 -4.25 -6.12 6.03
N GLY A 96 -5.30 -6.14 5.21
CA GLY A 96 -5.49 -5.22 4.10
C GLY A 96 -5.59 -3.76 4.55
N VAL A 97 -6.38 -3.48 5.60
CA VAL A 97 -6.46 -2.14 6.21
C VAL A 97 -5.09 -1.65 6.67
N LYS A 98 -4.30 -2.51 7.33
CA LYS A 98 -2.94 -2.18 7.79
C LYS A 98 -2.01 -1.88 6.61
N TYR A 99 -2.09 -2.67 5.54
CA TYR A 99 -1.29 -2.46 4.33
C TYR A 99 -1.59 -1.13 3.63
N PHE A 100 -2.87 -0.82 3.41
CA PHE A 100 -3.26 0.45 2.78
C PHE A 100 -2.98 1.67 3.67
N SER A 101 -3.12 1.52 4.99
CA SER A 101 -2.75 2.58 5.95
C SER A 101 -1.25 2.85 5.94
N TYR A 102 -0.43 1.80 5.80
CA TYR A 102 1.00 1.93 5.63
C TYR A 102 1.36 2.69 4.35
N MET A 103 0.77 2.31 3.21
CA MET A 103 0.99 3.02 1.94
C MET A 103 0.59 4.49 2.05
N LYS A 104 -0.57 4.80 2.65
CA LYS A 104 -1.01 6.18 2.90
C LYS A 104 0.04 6.97 3.68
N SER A 105 0.63 6.36 4.72
CA SER A 105 1.61 7.02 5.59
C SER A 105 2.86 7.48 4.84
N ILE A 106 3.31 6.72 3.82
CA ILE A 106 4.43 7.11 2.96
C ILE A 106 4.12 8.43 2.22
N TYR A 107 2.95 8.51 1.60
CA TYR A 107 2.55 9.70 0.84
C TYR A 107 2.18 10.88 1.73
N THR A 108 1.64 10.63 2.93
CA THR A 108 1.54 11.65 3.98
C THR A 108 2.91 12.24 4.32
N SER A 109 3.96 11.41 4.41
CA SER A 109 5.31 11.91 4.64
C SER A 109 5.85 12.71 3.46
N TYR A 110 5.63 12.30 2.21
CA TYR A 110 5.98 13.15 1.06
C TYR A 110 5.29 14.51 1.08
N LYS A 111 3.98 14.52 1.34
CA LYS A 111 3.21 15.77 1.47
C LYS A 111 3.83 16.69 2.53
N LYS A 112 4.16 16.13 3.70
CA LYS A 112 4.77 16.87 4.81
C LYS A 112 6.20 17.35 4.52
N ILE A 113 7.02 16.56 3.82
CA ILE A 113 8.36 16.97 3.37
C ILE A 113 8.27 18.20 2.46
N GLY A 114 7.32 18.18 1.51
CA GLY A 114 7.10 19.28 0.59
C GLY A 114 6.59 20.54 1.28
N ASN A 115 5.70 20.40 2.26
CA ASN A 115 5.10 21.51 3.01
C ASN A 115 5.94 22.00 4.21
N ALA A 116 7.08 21.37 4.50
CA ALA A 116 7.92 21.74 5.64
C ALA A 116 8.46 23.16 5.49
N LYS A 117 8.28 23.99 6.53
CA LYS A 117 8.67 25.41 6.52
C LYS A 117 10.15 25.61 6.84
N THR A 118 10.76 24.62 7.50
CA THR A 118 12.16 24.67 7.89
C THR A 118 12.94 23.44 7.41
N PRO A 119 14.27 23.55 7.23
CA PRO A 119 15.12 22.39 6.94
C PRO A 119 15.02 21.30 8.02
N GLN A 120 14.84 21.70 9.28
CA GLN A 120 14.73 20.75 10.39
C GLN A 120 13.46 19.90 10.29
N GLU A 121 12.29 20.55 10.12
CA GLU A 121 11.01 19.84 9.92
C GLU A 121 11.07 18.86 8.74
N ARG A 122 11.73 19.28 7.66
CA ARG A 122 11.94 18.44 6.48
C ARG A 122 12.79 17.22 6.80
N ASN A 123 13.92 17.41 7.49
CA ASN A 123 14.81 16.33 7.89
C ASN A 123 14.12 15.34 8.84
N ASP A 124 13.32 15.83 9.78
CA ASP A 124 12.55 15.00 10.70
C ASP A 124 11.57 14.11 9.94
N GLU A 125 10.85 14.67 8.97
CA GLU A 125 9.92 13.90 8.15
C GLU A 125 10.63 12.93 7.20
N MET A 126 11.79 13.30 6.64
CA MET A 126 12.64 12.37 5.88
C MET A 126 13.12 11.20 6.75
N ASN A 127 13.40 11.42 8.03
CA ASN A 127 13.78 10.35 8.95
C ASN A 127 12.59 9.44 9.28
N LYS A 128 11.38 9.97 9.45
CA LYS A 128 10.15 9.16 9.56
C LYS A 128 9.93 8.31 8.31
N LEU A 129 10.11 8.88 7.12
CA LEU A 129 9.99 8.14 5.86
C LEU A 129 11.00 6.98 5.77
N LYS A 130 12.25 7.17 6.25
CA LYS A 130 13.22 6.07 6.35
C LYS A 130 12.73 4.98 7.31
N GLN A 131 12.17 5.34 8.45
CA GLN A 131 11.58 4.37 9.40
C GLN A 131 10.43 3.59 8.77
N LEU A 132 9.53 4.24 8.04
CA LEU A 132 8.47 3.59 7.27
C LEU A 132 9.05 2.61 6.23
N THR A 133 10.20 2.94 5.64
CA THR A 133 10.88 2.03 4.70
C THR A 133 11.37 0.75 5.39
N TYR A 134 11.83 0.83 6.64
CA TYR A 134 12.21 -0.36 7.42
C TYR A 134 11.00 -1.21 7.82
N GLN A 135 9.86 -0.58 8.10
CA GLN A 135 8.61 -1.28 8.42
C GLN A 135 8.00 -2.00 7.21
N ARG A 136 8.43 -1.66 5.99
CA ARG A 136 7.89 -2.20 4.75
C ARG A 136 7.82 -3.72 4.71
N VAL A 137 8.95 -4.36 5.05
CA VAL A 137 9.08 -5.82 4.97
C VAL A 137 8.06 -6.50 5.88
N SER A 138 7.91 -6.02 7.12
CA SER A 138 6.98 -6.63 8.07
C SER A 138 5.52 -6.41 7.68
N VAL A 139 5.14 -5.22 7.18
CA VAL A 139 3.77 -4.97 6.71
C VAL A 139 3.42 -5.87 5.52
N LEU A 140 4.32 -5.99 4.55
CA LEU A 140 4.13 -6.83 3.37
C LEU A 140 4.05 -8.32 3.72
N GLN A 141 4.95 -8.79 4.58
CA GLN A 141 4.92 -10.18 5.07
C GLN A 141 3.62 -10.49 5.82
N ASN A 142 3.12 -9.56 6.63
CA ASN A 142 1.85 -9.72 7.33
C ASN A 142 0.68 -9.84 6.35
N MET A 143 0.61 -8.98 5.33
CA MET A 143 -0.44 -9.03 4.30
C MET A 143 -0.40 -10.34 3.50
N GLN A 144 0.78 -10.73 3.04
CA GLN A 144 0.98 -11.99 2.31
C GLN A 144 0.66 -13.22 3.17
N SER A 145 1.02 -13.18 4.45
CA SER A 145 0.71 -14.26 5.39
C SER A 145 -0.80 -14.39 5.57
N ALA A 146 -1.50 -13.27 5.79
CA ALA A 146 -2.96 -13.25 5.89
C ALA A 146 -3.62 -13.76 4.59
N GLN A 147 -3.13 -13.35 3.41
CA GLN A 147 -3.64 -13.84 2.13
C GLN A 147 -3.46 -15.37 2.00
N ARG A 148 -2.29 -15.91 2.38
CA ARG A 148 -2.02 -17.36 2.38
C ARG A 148 -2.93 -18.12 3.34
N GLN A 149 -3.10 -17.61 4.56
CA GLN A 149 -3.97 -18.22 5.56
C GLN A 149 -5.42 -18.23 5.09
N TYR A 150 -5.90 -17.10 4.57
CA TYR A 150 -7.23 -16.94 3.99
C TYR A 150 -7.46 -17.90 2.82
N ALA A 151 -6.50 -18.01 1.90
CA ALA A 151 -6.57 -18.92 0.77
C ALA A 151 -6.63 -20.39 1.19
N LYS A 152 -5.72 -20.79 2.11
CA LYS A 152 -5.68 -22.15 2.66
C LYS A 152 -6.97 -22.51 3.36
N ALA A 153 -7.52 -21.61 4.19
CA ALA A 153 -8.73 -21.84 4.95
C ALA A 153 -9.98 -21.99 4.07
N ASN A 154 -9.99 -21.37 2.89
CA ASN A 154 -11.14 -21.35 1.97
C ASN A 154 -10.96 -22.19 0.70
N GLY A 155 -9.87 -22.97 0.62
CA GLY A 155 -9.66 -23.97 -0.42
C GLY A 155 -9.48 -23.39 -1.82
N PHE A 156 -8.79 -22.26 -1.94
CA PHE A 156 -8.34 -21.72 -3.23
C PHE A 156 -6.82 -21.54 -3.24
N ARG A 157 -6.18 -21.64 -4.41
CA ARG A 157 -4.72 -21.60 -4.55
C ARG A 157 -4.24 -20.20 -4.95
N LEU A 158 -3.01 -19.89 -4.58
CA LEU A 158 -2.26 -18.71 -5.00
C LEU A 158 -1.46 -19.08 -6.27
N GLU A 159 -1.57 -18.32 -7.35
CA GLU A 159 -0.72 -18.41 -8.54
C GLU A 159 0.52 -17.49 -8.44
N ASN A 160 1.72 -18.06 -8.43
CA ASN A 160 2.92 -17.23 -8.48
C ASN A 160 2.97 -16.50 -9.83
N ASN A 161 2.87 -15.17 -9.81
CA ASN A 161 3.25 -14.29 -10.93
C ASN A 161 4.69 -13.84 -10.74
#